data_AF-A0A938ZY84-F1
#
_entry.id   AF-A0A938ZY84-F1
#
_cell.length_a   1.000
_cell.length_b   1.000
_cell.length_c   1.000
_cell.angle_alpha   90.00
_cell.angle_beta   90.00
_cell.angle_gamma   90.00
#
_symmetry.space_group_name_H-M   'P 1'
#
loop_
_entity.id
_entity.type
_entity.pdbx_description
1 polymer ?
#
loop_
_entity_poly.entity_id
_entity_poly.type
_entity_poly.pdbx_seq_one_letter_code
_entity_poly.pdbx_strand_id
1 'polypeptide(L)' 'MASLVGENPGFDFLQQCCHDDPALQIVIKKLLAKFPQWGIACVDGVLMKWNG' A
#
# COMPACT_ATOMS: atom_id res chain seq x y z
N MET A 1 -3.17 -22.54 11.07
CA MET A 1 -2.71 -21.29 11.70
C MET A 1 -2.93 -20.19 10.68
N ALA A 2 -4.05 -19.46 10.78
CA ALA A 2 -4.30 -18.32 9.91
C ALA A 2 -3.40 -17.19 10.38
N SER A 3 -2.39 -16.85 9.58
CA SER A 3 -1.54 -15.71 9.86
C SER A 3 -2.42 -14.47 9.76
N LEU A 4 -2.60 -13.75 10.87
CA LEU A 4 -3.34 -12.47 10.91
C LEU A 4 -2.61 -11.33 10.16
N VAL A 5 -1.52 -11.64 9.46
CA VAL A 5 -0.87 -10.70 8.55
C VAL A 5 -1.80 -10.54 7.36
N GLY A 6 -2.34 -9.33 7.17
CA GLY A 6 -3.13 -9.04 5.98
C GLY A 6 -2.33 -9.45 4.75
N GLU A 7 -2.90 -10.33 3.92
CA GLU A 7 -2.32 -10.67 2.63
C GLU A 7 -2.14 -9.37 1.84
N ASN A 8 -0.94 -9.15 1.31
CA ASN A 8 -0.68 -7.99 0.48
C ASN A 8 -1.47 -8.17 -0.82
N PRO A 9 -2.42 -7.28 -1.16
CA PRO A 9 -3.23 -7.40 -2.38
C PRO A 9 -2.40 -7.27 -3.67
N GLY A 10 -1.12 -6.91 -3.56
CA GLY A 10 -0.18 -6.84 -4.66
C GLY A 10 0.19 -5.40 -5.01
N PHE A 11 1.44 -5.21 -5.44
CA PHE A 11 1.98 -3.89 -5.75
C PHE A 11 1.22 -3.23 -6.92
N ASP A 12 0.98 -3.97 -8.00
CA ASP A 12 0.31 -3.45 -9.20
C ASP A 12 -1.13 -2.99 -8.91
N PHE A 13 -1.86 -3.75 -8.09
CA PHE A 13 -3.21 -3.39 -7.66
C PHE A 13 -3.21 -2.10 -6.83
N LEU A 14 -2.34 -2.03 -5.82
CA LEU A 14 -2.21 -0.83 -5.01
C LEU A 14 -1.79 0.38 -5.86
N GLN A 15 -0.96 0.17 -6.89
CA GLN A 15 -0.48 1.24 -7.77
C GLN A 15 -1.61 1.80 -8.64
N GLN A 16 -2.44 0.93 -9.22
CA GLN A 16 -3.64 1.34 -9.94
C GLN A 16 -4.57 2.17 -9.04
N CYS A 17 -4.84 1.69 -7.82
CA CYS A 17 -5.68 2.41 -6.88
C CYS A 17 -5.06 3.73 -6.35
N CYS A 18 -3.74 3.83 -6.16
CA CYS A 18 -3.05 5.08 -5.76
C CYS A 18 -3.07 6.08 -6.95
N HIS A 19 -3.25 5.66 -8.20
CA HIS A 19 -3.41 6.56 -9.37
C HIS A 19 -4.87 7.00 -9.64
N ASP A 20 -5.86 6.16 -9.42
CA ASP A 20 -7.24 6.40 -9.87
C ASP A 20 -7.94 7.58 -9.17
N ASP A 21 -7.79 7.71 -7.86
CA ASP A 21 -8.55 8.69 -7.08
C ASP A 21 -7.76 9.24 -5.87
N PRO A 22 -7.80 10.56 -5.61
CA PRO A 22 -7.14 11.18 -4.46
C PRO A 22 -7.59 10.64 -3.10
N ALA A 23 -8.84 10.19 -2.94
CA ALA A 23 -9.31 9.58 -1.70
C ALA A 23 -8.75 8.16 -1.53
N LEU A 24 -8.60 7.40 -2.62
CA LEU A 24 -7.93 6.09 -2.60
C LEU A 24 -6.46 6.21 -2.19
N GLN A 25 -5.75 7.26 -2.61
CA GLN A 25 -4.39 7.53 -2.13
C GLN A 25 -4.33 7.65 -0.60
N ILE A 26 -5.30 8.32 0.02
CA ILE A 26 -5.36 8.48 1.48
C ILE A 26 -5.61 7.12 2.15
N VAL A 27 -6.52 6.31 1.60
CA VAL A 27 -6.81 4.97 2.12
C VAL A 27 -5.58 4.07 2.00
N ILE A 28 -4.87 4.11 0.87
CA ILE A 28 -3.64 3.35 0.66
C ILE A 28 -2.54 3.79 1.59
N LYS A 29 -2.30 5.10 1.77
CA LYS A 29 -1.34 5.60 2.75
C LYS A 29 -1.64 5.08 4.16
N LYS A 30 -2.91 5.10 4.58
CA LYS A 30 -3.35 4.55 5.88
C LYS A 30 -3.17 3.02 5.96
N LEU A 31 -3.42 2.31 4.87
CA LEU A 31 -3.27 0.85 4.78
C LEU A 31 -1.78 0.45 4.90
N LEU A 32 -0.91 1.10 4.14
CA LEU A 32 0.54 0.87 4.17
C LEU A 32 1.13 1.21 5.54
N ALA A 33 0.65 2.27 6.19
CA ALA A 33 1.04 2.61 7.56
C ALA A 33 0.61 1.56 8.60
N LYS A 34 -0.50 0.83 8.36
CA LYS A 34 -0.91 -0.30 9.22
C LYS A 34 -0.08 -1.55 8.99
N PHE A 35 0.52 -1.71 7.82
CA PHE A 35 1.24 -2.90 7.39
C PHE A 35 2.66 -2.56 6.91
N PRO A 36 3.53 -2.02 7.79
CA PRO A 36 4.88 -1.63 7.40
C PRO A 36 5.73 -2.81 6.90
N GLN A 37 5.39 -4.04 7.29
CA GLN A 37 6.08 -5.26 6.83
C GLN A 37 5.94 -5.52 5.32
N TRP A 38 5.03 -4.84 4.62
CA TRP A 38 4.93 -4.95 3.16
C TRP A 38 6.06 -4.20 2.44
N GLY A 39 6.76 -3.26 3.11
CA GLY A 39 7.87 -2.52 2.51
C GLY A 39 7.45 -1.65 1.33
N ILE A 40 6.26 -1.06 1.38
CA ILE A 40 5.70 -0.20 0.32
C ILE A 40 5.25 1.13 0.94
N ALA A 41 5.50 2.23 0.24
CA ALA A 41 5.02 3.58 0.59
C ALA A 41 4.33 4.24 -0.63
N CYS A 42 3.26 5.02 -0.43
CA CYS A 42 2.61 5.87 -1.46
C CYS A 42 3.08 7.32 -1.20
N VAL A 43 3.92 7.88 -2.06
CA VAL A 43 4.48 9.24 -1.99
C VAL A 43 4.01 10.01 -3.22
N ASP A 44 3.35 11.16 -3.02
CA ASP A 44 2.82 12.00 -4.10
C ASP A 44 1.99 11.26 -5.17
N GLY A 45 1.25 10.24 -4.74
CA GLY A 45 0.42 9.42 -5.63
C GLY A 45 1.17 8.30 -6.35
N VAL A 46 2.44 8.06 -6.03
CA VAL A 46 3.24 6.97 -6.62
C VAL A 46 3.62 5.96 -5.54
N LEU A 47 3.48 4.67 -5.84
CA LEU A 47 3.98 3.61 -4.96
C LEU A 47 5.48 3.39 -5.16
N MET A 48 6.19 3.22 -4.05
CA MET A 48 7.61 2.90 -4.02
C MET A 48 7.84 1.76 -3.05
N LYS A 49 8.71 0.82 -3.42
CA LYS A 49 9.20 -0.20 -2.48
C LYS A 49 10.22 0.46 -1.56
N TRP A 50 9.88 0.55 -0.28
CA TRP A 50 10.81 0.93 0.77
C TRP A 50 11.55 -0.33 1.21
N ASN A 51 12.76 -0.52 0.66
CA ASN A 51 13.70 -1.50 1.17
C ASN A 51 14.48 -0.79 2.28
N GLY A 52 14.11 -1.03 3.53
CA GLY A 52 14.79 -0.46 4.70
C GLY A 52 16.22 -0.97 4.82
#